data_AF-A0A4R0D6C4-F1
#
_entry.id   AF-A0A4R0D6C4-F1
#
_cell.length_a   1.000
_cell.length_b   1.000
_cell.length_c   1.000
_cell.angle_alpha   90.00
_cell.angle_beta   90.00
_cell.angle_gamma   90.00
#
_symmetry.space_group_name_H-M   'P 1'
#
loop_
_entity.id
_entity.type
_entity.pdbx_description
1 polymer ?
#
loop_
_entity_poly.entity_id
_entity_poly.type
_entity_poly.pdbx_seq_one_letter_code
_entity_poly.pdbx_strand_id
1 'polypeptide(L)'
;MTTYDLDKVLKYGQKIGADVAIIQNGKLRNYYKKGDKASKHCVYTYTNHENGRPLRWESANEFCIERILNFYRNLGHTMEVIQIAGVDISE
;
A
#
# COMPACT_ATOMS: atom_id res chain seq x y z
N MET A 1 -2.18 12.48 -16.49
CA MET A 1 -1.11 11.63 -17.05
C MET A 1 -0.66 10.71 -15.93
N THR A 2 -0.90 9.41 -16.02
CA THR A 2 -0.40 8.43 -15.05
C THR A 2 1.12 8.33 -15.20
N THR A 3 1.86 8.43 -14.09
CA THR A 3 3.34 8.45 -14.12
C THR A 3 3.97 7.15 -13.62
N TYR A 4 3.16 6.11 -13.41
CA TYR A 4 3.61 4.80 -12.95
C TYR A 4 3.45 3.74 -14.04
N ASP A 5 4.28 2.71 -13.97
CA ASP A 5 4.26 1.53 -14.83
C ASP A 5 3.46 0.42 -14.12
N LEU A 6 2.24 0.15 -14.61
CA LEU A 6 1.30 -0.78 -13.97
C LEU A 6 1.90 -2.19 -13.83
N ASP A 7 2.57 -2.70 -14.86
CA ASP A 7 3.17 -4.04 -14.83
C ASP A 7 4.27 -4.14 -13.78
N LYS A 8 5.09 -3.11 -13.63
CA LYS A 8 6.09 -3.06 -12.55
C LYS A 8 5.43 -2.99 -11.18
N VAL A 9 4.36 -2.21 -11.03
CA VAL A 9 3.63 -2.10 -9.76
C VAL A 9 3.07 -3.45 -9.35
N LEU A 10 2.40 -4.15 -10.27
CA LEU A 10 1.80 -5.47 -10.04
C LEU A 10 2.86 -6.52 -9.72
N LYS A 11 3.89 -6.67 -10.57
CA LYS A 11 4.98 -7.67 -10.38
C LYS A 11 5.71 -7.46 -9.06
N TYR A 12 6.00 -6.21 -8.71
CA TYR A 12 6.68 -5.91 -7.45
C TYR A 12 5.76 -6.16 -6.25
N GLY A 13 4.49 -5.76 -6.33
CA GLY A 13 3.48 -6.03 -5.30
C GLY A 13 3.34 -7.53 -5.01
N GLN A 14 3.24 -8.36 -6.05
CA GLN A 14 3.20 -9.82 -5.93
C GLN A 14 4.47 -10.35 -5.27
N LYS A 15 5.65 -9.89 -5.71
CA LYS A 15 6.95 -10.31 -5.17
C LYS A 15 7.09 -10.06 -3.66
N ILE A 16 6.54 -8.97 -3.15
CA ILE A 16 6.64 -8.61 -1.71
C ILE A 16 5.45 -9.10 -0.87
N GLY A 17 4.44 -9.73 -1.49
CA GLY A 17 3.22 -10.19 -0.83
C GLY A 17 2.31 -9.05 -0.36
N ALA A 18 2.11 -8.03 -1.22
CA ALA A 18 1.15 -6.96 -0.98
C ALA A 18 -0.26 -7.34 -1.46
N ASP A 19 -1.28 -6.82 -0.79
CA ASP A 19 -2.69 -6.98 -1.22
C ASP A 19 -3.08 -5.85 -2.17
N VAL A 20 -2.62 -4.63 -1.90
CA VAL A 20 -2.89 -3.45 -2.72
C VAL A 20 -1.67 -2.55 -2.89
N ALA A 21 -1.65 -1.81 -3.98
CA ALA A 21 -0.80 -0.63 -4.16
C ALA A 21 -1.65 0.63 -4.16
N ILE A 22 -1.20 1.66 -3.45
CA ILE A 22 -1.82 2.98 -3.45
C ILE A 22 -1.04 3.92 -4.34
N ILE A 23 -1.75 4.52 -5.29
CA ILE A 23 -1.26 5.58 -6.15
C ILE A 23 -1.79 6.92 -5.61
N GLN A 24 -0.88 7.84 -5.33
CA GLN A 24 -1.19 9.21 -4.91
C GLN A 24 -0.69 10.18 -5.97
N ASN A 25 -1.58 11.03 -6.50
CA ASN A 25 -1.23 12.02 -7.53
C ASN A 25 -0.50 11.41 -8.74
N GLY A 26 -0.98 10.24 -9.19
CA GLY A 26 -0.44 9.52 -10.34
C GLY A 26 0.93 8.87 -10.13
N LYS A 27 1.44 8.82 -8.89
CA LYS A 27 2.69 8.16 -8.49
C LYS A 27 2.42 7.06 -7.47
N LEU A 28 3.20 5.98 -7.52
CA LEU A 28 3.17 4.95 -6.50
C LEU A 28 3.56 5.57 -5.15
N ARG A 29 2.69 5.42 -4.15
CA ARG A 29 2.95 5.86 -2.77
C ARG A 29 3.52 4.71 -1.95
N ASN A 30 2.70 3.69 -1.70
CA ASN A 30 3.06 2.51 -0.90
C ASN A 30 2.26 1.29 -1.31
N TYR A 31 2.79 0.14 -0.92
CA TYR A 31 2.06 -1.12 -0.90
C TYR A 31 1.50 -1.38 0.49
N TYR A 32 0.33 -2.00 0.56
CA TYR A 32 -0.33 -2.37 1.80
C TYR A 32 -0.75 -3.83 1.79
N LYS A 33 -0.82 -4.41 2.99
CA LYS A 33 -1.46 -5.71 3.22
C LYS A 33 -2.18 -5.74 4.56
N LYS A 34 -3.08 -6.72 4.72
CA LYS A 34 -3.85 -6.94 5.94
C LYS A 34 -2.93 -7.10 7.16
N GLY A 35 -3.35 -6.50 8.26
CA GLY A 35 -2.71 -6.67 9.56
C GLY A 35 -3.00 -8.03 10.18
N ASP A 36 -2.10 -8.46 11.06
CA ASP A 36 -2.25 -9.69 11.83
C ASP A 36 -2.14 -9.40 13.33
N LYS A 37 -2.10 -10.45 14.16
CA LYS A 37 -1.97 -10.30 15.62
C LYS A 37 -0.70 -9.55 16.02
N ALA A 38 0.40 -9.68 15.26
CA ALA A 38 1.67 -9.02 15.57
C ALA A 38 1.58 -7.50 15.32
N SER A 39 0.82 -7.06 14.32
CA SER A 39 0.50 -5.64 14.12
C SER A 39 -0.66 -5.12 14.98
N LYS A 40 -1.18 -5.93 15.91
CA LYS A 40 -2.44 -5.64 16.62
C LYS A 40 -3.60 -5.37 15.66
N HIS A 41 -3.59 -6.04 14.50
CA HIS A 41 -4.53 -5.88 13.39
C HIS A 41 -4.45 -4.53 12.65
N CYS A 42 -3.43 -3.70 12.91
CA CYS A 42 -3.13 -2.55 12.05
C CYS A 42 -2.64 -3.02 10.67
N VAL A 43 -3.04 -2.35 9.60
CA VAL A 43 -2.57 -2.64 8.25
C VAL A 43 -1.06 -2.44 8.17
N TYR A 44 -0.40 -3.28 7.37
CA TYR A 44 1.01 -3.13 7.09
C TYR A 44 1.20 -2.19 5.89
N THR A 45 2.22 -1.33 5.95
CA THR A 45 2.72 -0.53 4.83
C THR A 45 4.14 -0.93 4.50
N TYR A 46 4.44 -1.06 3.21
CA TYR A 46 5.81 -1.25 2.72
C TYR A 46 6.37 0.11 2.35
N THR A 47 7.22 0.67 3.22
CA THR A 47 7.61 2.08 3.16
C THR A 47 9.08 2.26 2.79
N ASN A 48 9.34 3.05 1.74
CA ASN A 48 10.64 3.66 1.54
C ASN A 48 10.71 4.91 2.41
N HIS A 49 11.59 4.91 3.41
CA HIS A 49 11.71 6.04 4.33
C HIS A 49 12.57 7.19 3.80
N GLU A 50 13.24 7.01 2.64
CA GLU A 50 14.14 8.00 2.03
C GLU A 50 15.25 8.53 2.97
N ASN A 51 15.51 7.81 4.06
CA ASN A 51 16.47 8.18 5.12
C ASN A 51 17.51 7.08 5.38
N GLY A 52 17.71 6.19 4.39
CA GLY A 52 18.65 5.07 4.48
C GLY A 52 18.14 3.84 5.24
N ARG A 53 16.97 3.90 5.87
CA ARG A 53 16.35 2.70 6.46
C ARG A 53 15.93 1.72 5.36
N PRO A 54 16.13 0.41 5.56
CA PRO A 54 15.75 -0.59 4.57
C PRO A 54 14.24 -0.63 4.37
N LEU A 55 13.83 -0.95 3.15
CA LEU A 55 12.46 -1.28 2.82
C LEU A 55 11.98 -2.48 3.65
N ARG A 56 10.87 -2.31 4.35
CA ARG A 56 10.27 -3.37 5.16
C ARG A 56 8.79 -3.10 5.40
N TRP A 57 8.10 -4.14 5.86
CA TRP A 57 6.75 -4.04 6.37
C TRP A 57 6.75 -3.38 7.75
N GLU A 58 5.95 -2.34 7.91
CA GLU A 58 5.74 -1.66 9.19
C GLU A 58 4.25 -1.47 9.45
N SER A 59 3.86 -1.38 10.72
CA SER A 59 2.51 -0.97 11.09
C SER A 59 2.24 0.42 10.55
N ALA A 60 1.15 0.57 9.79
CA ALA A 60 0.66 1.89 9.37
C ALA A 60 -0.06 2.64 10.50
N ASN A 61 -0.20 2.01 11.68
CA ASN A 61 -0.97 2.50 12.83
C ASN A 61 -2.42 2.82 12.50
N GLU A 62 -2.96 2.13 11.48
CA GLU A 62 -4.32 2.32 11.03
C GLU A 62 -4.95 0.96 10.71
N PHE A 63 -6.25 0.81 10.94
CA PHE A 63 -6.92 -0.49 10.83
C PHE A 63 -7.60 -0.72 9.49
N CYS A 64 -7.76 0.35 8.71
CA CYS A 64 -8.53 0.35 7.49
C CYS A 64 -7.86 1.21 6.42
N ILE A 65 -7.60 0.63 5.25
CA ILE A 65 -7.03 1.33 4.10
C ILE A 65 -7.93 2.50 3.68
N GLU A 66 -9.25 2.36 3.79
CA GLU A 66 -10.20 3.43 3.42
C GLU A 66 -10.03 4.69 4.27
N ARG A 67 -9.66 4.55 5.56
CA ARG A 67 -9.37 5.71 6.41
C ARG A 67 -8.11 6.45 5.94
N ILE A 68 -7.08 5.72 5.51
CA ILE A 68 -5.86 6.29 4.92
C ILE A 68 -6.20 7.03 3.63
N LEU A 69 -6.99 6.42 2.75
CA LEU A 69 -7.42 7.02 1.48
C LEU A 69 -8.20 8.31 1.73
N ASN A 70 -9.16 8.30 2.64
CA ASN A 70 -9.98 9.45 2.96
C ASN A 70 -9.17 10.60 3.57
N PHE A 71 -8.20 10.30 4.42
CA PHE A 71 -7.28 11.32 4.93
C PHE A 71 -6.58 12.07 3.79
N TYR A 72 -5.99 11.36 2.82
CA TYR A 72 -5.28 12.01 1.70
C TYR A 72 -6.22 12.69 0.71
N ARG A 73 -7.40 12.12 0.44
CA ARG A 73 -8.42 12.78 -0.39
C ARG A 73 -8.86 14.11 0.21
N ASN A 74 -9.05 14.17 1.54
CA ASN A 74 -9.41 15.40 2.26
C ASN A 74 -8.30 16.46 2.24
N LEU A 75 -7.04 16.05 2.03
CA LEU A 75 -5.91 16.96 1.80
C LEU A 75 -5.78 17.41 0.34
N GLY A 76 -6.72 17.03 -0.53
CA GLY A 76 -6.73 17.41 -1.96
C GLY A 76 -5.92 16.49 -2.86
N HIS A 77 -5.49 15.33 -2.39
CA HIS A 77 -4.79 14.35 -3.22
C HIS A 77 -5.75 13.46 -4.00
N THR A 78 -5.36 13.12 -5.23
CA THR A 78 -6.00 12.03 -5.97
C THR A 78 -5.45 10.70 -5.48
N MET A 79 -6.34 9.76 -5.16
CA MET A 79 -5.99 8.46 -4.61
C MET A 79 -6.60 7.35 -5.47
N GLU A 80 -5.75 6.45 -5.98
CA GLU A 80 -6.14 5.26 -6.73
C GLU A 80 -5.64 4.01 -6.01
N VAL A 81 -6.43 2.94 -6.04
CA VAL A 81 -6.13 1.65 -5.42
C VAL A 81 -5.99 0.62 -6.53
N ILE A 82 -4.82 0.00 -6.62
CA ILE A 82 -4.56 -1.12 -7.51
C ILE A 82 -4.56 -2.39 -6.67
N GLN A 83 -5.49 -3.30 -6.98
CA GLN A 83 -5.51 -4.63 -6.38
C GLN A 83 -4.36 -5.47 -6.94
N ILE A 84 -3.58 -6.10 -6.07
CA ILE A 84 -2.51 -7.02 -6.47
C ILE A 84 -3.13 -8.42 -6.55
N ALA A 85 -3.51 -8.85 -7.75
CA ALA A 85 -4.06 -10.20 -7.96
C ALA A 85 -3.01 -11.27 -7.64
N GLY A 86 -3.40 -12.30 -6.88
CA GLY A 86 -2.54 -13.42 -6.47
C GLY A 86 -2.53 -13.73 -4.98
N VAL A 87 -3.24 -12.95 -4.15
CA VAL A 87 -3.51 -13.27 -2.75
C VAL A 87 -4.94 -13.80 -2.67
N ASP A 88 -5.09 -15.12 -2.52
CA ASP A 88 -6.37 -15.73 -2.22
C ASP A 88 -6.81 -15.24 -0.83
N ILE A 89 -7.92 -14.50 -0.75
CA ILE A 89 -8.49 -14.02 0.51
C ILE A 89 -9.49 -15.04 1.08
N SER A 90 -9.24 -16.32 0.83
CA SER A 90 -10.02 -17.44 1.35
C SER A 90 -9.15 -18.27 2.29
N GLU A 91 -9.26 -17.96 3.58
CA GLU A 91 -9.49 -18.90 4.69
C GLU A 91 -9.87 -18.13 5.96
#